data_AF-A0A532T363-F1
#
_entry.id   AF-A0A532T363-F1
#
_cell.length_a   1.000
_cell.length_b   1.000
_cell.length_c   1.000
_cell.angle_alpha   90.00
_cell.angle_beta   90.00
_cell.angle_gamma   90.00
#
_symmetry.space_group_name_H-M   'P 1'
#
loop_
_entity.id
_entity.type
_entity.pdbx_description
1 polymer ?
#
loop_
_entity_poly.entity_id
_entity_poly.type
_entity_poly.pdbx_seq_one_letter_code
_entity_poly.pdbx_strand_id
1 'polypeptide(L)'
;MSEINFITEERARELIESEVESNTDKDFIIDSSGFANHSIDTARIAYNIANIILEKHPSLKNLIDPEIIRAAGYMHDFGKVYGGHEYHEVGAAHLILTEGDKNLGLINGGLKSEREGVLREMASIIPPDLALYEELGGSNFPDGALYKDHIGLFIEKVEQLRRDLSKTDEPLSIEDFALPYTLNQQITLYADLTNLNGESIPIEQRLAEFEQRYSDPQSKYYNPILSGLTKVIKPRILVVGNTVESLMK
;
A
#
# COMPACT_ATOMS: atom_id res chain seq x y z
N MET A 1 4.50 -2.12 29.81
CA MET A 1 4.20 -1.45 28.54
C MET A 1 2.71 -1.25 28.52
N SER A 2 2.25 -0.01 28.31
CA SER A 2 0.84 0.26 28.07
C SER A 2 0.44 -0.37 26.73
N GLU A 3 -0.68 -1.08 26.71
CA GLU A 3 -1.21 -1.71 25.50
C GLU A 3 -1.52 -0.63 24.45
N ILE A 4 -1.06 -0.84 23.21
CA ILE A 4 -1.46 -0.06 22.04
C ILE A 4 -2.69 -0.76 21.46
N ASN A 5 -3.76 -0.01 21.21
CA ASN A 5 -4.91 -0.52 20.48
C ASN A 5 -4.98 0.12 19.10
N PHE A 6 -5.29 -0.69 18.10
CA PHE A 6 -5.46 -0.26 16.72
C PHE A 6 -6.89 0.17 16.44
N ILE A 7 -7.05 0.99 15.40
CA ILE A 7 -8.35 1.36 14.86
C ILE A 7 -9.19 0.10 14.55
N THR A 8 -10.46 0.14 14.93
CA THR A 8 -11.40 -0.93 14.59
C THR A 8 -11.77 -0.83 13.11
N GLU A 9 -12.24 -1.93 12.53
CA GLU A 9 -12.69 -1.91 11.13
C GLU A 9 -13.87 -0.95 10.90
N GLU A 10 -14.83 -0.94 11.83
CA GLU A 10 -15.97 -0.01 11.81
C GLU A 10 -15.47 1.44 11.80
N ARG A 11 -14.52 1.76 12.69
CA ARG A 11 -13.98 3.12 12.76
C ARG A 11 -13.13 3.48 11.55
N ALA A 12 -12.40 2.52 10.99
CA ALA A 12 -11.64 2.71 9.76
C ALA A 12 -12.59 3.01 8.59
N ARG A 13 -13.71 2.28 8.48
CA ARG A 13 -14.73 2.53 7.45
C ARG A 13 -15.31 3.93 7.56
N GLU A 14 -15.75 4.33 8.76
CA GLU A 14 -16.27 5.68 9.00
C GLU A 14 -15.25 6.76 8.61
N LEU A 15 -13.99 6.56 8.97
CA LEU A 15 -12.90 7.47 8.61
C LEU A 15 -12.74 7.55 7.09
N ILE A 16 -12.62 6.40 6.41
CA ILE A 16 -12.42 6.34 4.96
C ILE A 16 -13.58 7.02 4.23
N GLU A 17 -14.81 6.68 4.56
CA GLU A 17 -16.00 7.24 3.93
C GLU A 17 -16.10 8.75 4.16
N SER A 18 -15.87 9.22 5.40
CA SER A 18 -15.89 10.64 5.74
C SER A 18 -14.81 11.45 5.00
N GLU A 19 -13.60 10.92 4.91
CA GLU A 19 -12.49 11.61 4.24
C GLU A 19 -12.68 11.62 2.73
N VAL A 20 -13.16 10.53 2.13
CA VAL A 20 -13.50 10.52 0.71
C VAL A 20 -14.62 11.50 0.40
N GLU A 21 -15.72 11.49 1.17
CA GLU A 21 -16.85 12.42 1.00
C GLU A 21 -16.42 13.88 1.08
N SER A 22 -15.57 14.21 2.05
CA SER A 22 -15.06 15.57 2.26
C SER A 22 -14.08 16.03 1.18
N ASN A 23 -13.60 15.11 0.33
CA ASN A 23 -12.65 15.36 -0.74
C ASN A 23 -13.19 14.95 -2.13
N THR A 24 -14.53 14.86 -2.28
CA THR A 24 -15.23 14.38 -3.50
C THR A 24 -15.08 15.24 -4.75
N ASP A 25 -14.55 16.47 -4.66
CA ASP A 25 -14.31 17.37 -5.81
C ASP A 25 -13.13 16.92 -6.71
N LYS A 26 -12.74 15.66 -6.61
CA LYS A 26 -11.55 15.08 -7.21
C LYS A 26 -11.98 13.96 -8.16
N ASP A 27 -11.91 14.22 -9.46
CA ASP A 27 -12.38 13.38 -10.60
C ASP A 27 -11.91 11.90 -10.59
N PHE A 28 -11.08 11.48 -9.64
CA PHE A 28 -10.46 10.15 -9.55
C PHE A 28 -11.09 9.20 -8.52
N ILE A 29 -11.94 9.66 -7.58
CA ILE A 29 -12.72 8.76 -6.70
C ILE A 29 -14.19 8.82 -7.10
N ILE A 30 -14.59 7.86 -7.94
CA ILE A 30 -15.93 7.82 -8.56
C ILE A 30 -16.99 7.24 -7.61
N ASP A 31 -16.58 6.38 -6.68
CA ASP A 31 -17.45 5.65 -5.77
C ASP A 31 -16.81 5.55 -4.38
N SER A 32 -17.29 6.36 -3.43
CA SER A 32 -16.79 6.38 -2.04
C SER A 32 -16.95 5.02 -1.34
N SER A 33 -18.12 4.39 -1.50
CA SER A 33 -18.37 3.07 -0.92
C SER A 33 -17.50 2.01 -1.56
N GLY A 34 -17.28 2.08 -2.88
CA GLY A 34 -16.34 1.21 -3.60
C GLY A 34 -14.91 1.35 -3.09
N PHE A 35 -14.44 2.58 -2.87
CA PHE A 35 -13.11 2.88 -2.31
C PHE A 35 -12.95 2.34 -0.88
N ALA A 36 -13.94 2.60 -0.02
CA ALA A 36 -13.95 2.09 1.35
C ALA A 36 -13.96 0.56 1.37
N ASN A 37 -14.81 -0.08 0.57
CA ASN A 37 -14.87 -1.54 0.49
C ASN A 37 -13.54 -2.14 0.04
N HIS A 38 -12.91 -1.58 -0.99
CA HIS A 38 -11.60 -2.03 -1.43
C HIS A 38 -10.57 -1.98 -0.29
N SER A 39 -10.45 -0.83 0.39
CA SER A 39 -9.49 -0.65 1.49
C SER A 39 -9.77 -1.60 2.67
N ILE A 40 -11.04 -1.75 3.06
CA ILE A 40 -11.43 -2.65 4.15
C ILE A 40 -11.17 -4.12 3.78
N ASP A 41 -11.51 -4.53 2.56
CA ASP A 41 -11.32 -5.90 2.13
C ASP A 41 -9.85 -6.25 1.94
N THR A 42 -9.04 -5.34 1.40
CA THR A 42 -7.57 -5.50 1.33
C THR A 42 -6.99 -5.72 2.72
N ALA A 43 -7.38 -4.91 3.71
CA ALA A 43 -6.94 -5.08 5.10
C ALA A 43 -7.38 -6.41 5.72
N ARG A 44 -8.61 -6.85 5.48
CA ARG A 44 -9.13 -8.15 5.95
C ARG A 44 -8.37 -9.32 5.33
N ILE A 45 -8.16 -9.28 4.01
CA ILE A 45 -7.40 -10.29 3.29
C ILE A 45 -5.98 -10.36 3.86
N ALA A 46 -5.30 -9.22 4.02
CA ALA A 46 -3.95 -9.16 4.56
C ALA A 46 -3.87 -9.72 5.99
N TYR A 47 -4.81 -9.35 6.85
CA TYR A 47 -4.93 -9.88 8.21
C TYR A 47 -5.13 -11.40 8.24
N ASN A 48 -6.02 -11.92 7.40
CA ASN A 48 -6.30 -13.35 7.32
C ASN A 48 -5.07 -14.13 6.83
N ILE A 49 -4.41 -13.63 5.79
CA ILE A 49 -3.17 -14.23 5.26
C ILE A 49 -2.08 -14.26 6.33
N ALA A 50 -1.88 -13.15 7.04
CA ALA A 50 -0.89 -13.06 8.12
C ALA A 50 -1.16 -14.13 9.20
N ASN A 51 -2.42 -14.30 9.61
CA ASN A 51 -2.79 -15.31 10.60
C ASN A 51 -2.61 -16.74 10.09
N ILE A 52 -2.96 -17.04 8.84
CA ILE A 52 -2.73 -18.36 8.21
C ILE A 52 -1.23 -18.69 8.20
N ILE A 53 -0.40 -17.72 7.82
CA ILE A 53 1.07 -17.89 7.80
C ILE A 53 1.58 -18.13 9.22
N LEU A 54 1.10 -17.40 10.22
CA LEU A 54 1.53 -17.56 11.61
C LEU A 54 1.06 -18.89 12.23
N GLU A 55 -0.09 -19.42 11.83
CA GLU A 55 -0.55 -20.75 12.23
C GLU A 55 0.38 -21.85 11.71
N LYS A 56 0.79 -21.75 10.44
CA LYS A 56 1.68 -22.71 9.77
C LYS A 56 3.15 -22.53 10.15
N HIS A 57 3.56 -21.30 10.41
CA HIS A 57 4.93 -20.90 10.69
C HIS A 57 5.03 -20.03 11.95
N PRO A 58 4.78 -20.57 13.16
CA PRO A 58 4.80 -19.78 14.40
C PRO A 58 6.13 -19.08 14.69
N SER A 59 7.24 -19.56 14.11
CA SER A 59 8.56 -18.93 14.21
C SER A 59 8.63 -17.54 13.57
N LEU A 60 7.67 -17.17 12.72
CA LEU A 60 7.60 -15.87 12.04
C LEU A 60 6.88 -14.79 12.87
N LYS A 61 6.46 -15.09 14.11
CA LYS A 61 5.71 -14.14 14.97
C LYS A 61 6.43 -12.81 15.25
N ASN A 62 7.77 -12.78 15.18
CA ASN A 62 8.54 -11.55 15.35
C ASN A 62 8.73 -10.76 14.04
N LEU A 63 8.26 -11.29 12.91
CA LEU A 63 8.39 -10.70 11.57
C LEU A 63 7.04 -10.32 10.97
N ILE A 64 5.94 -10.86 11.52
CA ILE A 64 4.58 -10.63 11.05
C ILE A 64 3.76 -10.10 12.21
N ASP A 65 3.20 -8.91 12.03
CA ASP A 65 2.22 -8.32 12.94
C ASP A 65 0.88 -8.12 12.20
N PRO A 66 -0.10 -9.01 12.39
CA PRO A 66 -1.39 -8.92 11.70
C PRO A 66 -2.13 -7.60 11.95
N GLU A 67 -2.02 -7.01 13.14
CA GLU A 67 -2.74 -5.79 13.49
C GLU A 67 -2.16 -4.57 12.81
N ILE A 68 -0.82 -4.48 12.76
CA ILE A 68 -0.13 -3.42 12.00
C ILE A 68 -0.41 -3.58 10.51
N ILE A 69 -0.37 -4.81 9.97
CA ILE A 69 -0.73 -5.09 8.56
C ILE A 69 -2.16 -4.61 8.27
N ARG A 70 -3.12 -4.95 9.14
CA ARG A 70 -4.54 -4.59 8.97
C ARG A 70 -4.71 -3.08 8.96
N ALA A 71 -4.09 -2.38 9.91
CA ALA A 71 -4.17 -0.92 9.99
C ALA A 71 -3.50 -0.24 8.79
N ALA A 72 -2.37 -0.75 8.30
CA ALA A 72 -1.73 -0.27 7.07
C ALA A 72 -2.62 -0.52 5.84
N GLY A 73 -3.26 -1.69 5.75
CA GLY A 73 -4.19 -2.04 4.67
C GLY A 73 -5.39 -1.09 4.57
N TYR A 74 -5.94 -0.61 5.69
CA TYR A 74 -7.01 0.39 5.66
C TYR A 74 -6.58 1.71 4.98
N MET A 75 -5.30 2.01 5.05
CA MET A 75 -4.74 3.30 4.67
C MET A 75 -3.95 3.25 3.37
N HIS A 76 -3.73 2.09 2.75
CA HIS A 76 -2.83 1.97 1.60
C HIS A 76 -3.21 2.89 0.44
N ASP A 77 -4.52 3.08 0.21
CA ASP A 77 -5.05 3.95 -0.83
C ASP A 77 -5.19 5.43 -0.45
N PHE A 78 -4.98 5.79 0.82
CA PHE A 78 -5.39 7.09 1.36
C PHE A 78 -4.67 8.29 0.75
N GLY A 79 -3.49 8.09 0.15
CA GLY A 79 -2.79 9.15 -0.57
C GLY A 79 -3.59 9.68 -1.75
N LYS A 80 -4.45 8.85 -2.37
CA LYS A 80 -5.40 9.27 -3.42
C LYS A 80 -6.31 10.38 -2.93
N VAL A 81 -6.86 10.25 -1.71
CA VAL A 81 -7.84 11.19 -1.14
C VAL A 81 -7.29 12.62 -1.05
N TYR A 82 -6.03 12.78 -0.64
CA TYR A 82 -5.44 14.10 -0.38
C TYR A 82 -4.59 14.62 -1.52
N GLY A 83 -3.83 13.75 -2.18
CA GLY A 83 -2.83 14.15 -3.17
C GLY A 83 -3.28 14.01 -4.62
N GLY A 84 -4.16 13.05 -4.93
CA GLY A 84 -4.34 12.57 -6.31
C GLY A 84 -3.78 11.16 -6.51
N HIS A 85 -4.09 10.58 -7.68
CA HIS A 85 -3.70 9.20 -8.02
C HIS A 85 -2.19 8.98 -7.95
N GLU A 86 -1.41 10.00 -8.26
CA GLU A 86 0.05 9.97 -8.29
C GLU A 86 0.71 9.88 -6.91
N TYR A 87 -0.01 10.20 -5.83
CA TYR A 87 0.51 10.10 -4.46
C TYR A 87 -0.06 8.91 -3.70
N HIS A 88 -0.58 7.91 -4.40
CA HIS A 88 -1.28 6.76 -3.85
C HIS A 88 -0.66 6.18 -2.56
N GLU A 89 0.43 5.40 -2.65
CA GLU A 89 1.05 4.80 -1.48
C GLU A 89 1.97 5.79 -0.74
N VAL A 90 2.72 6.62 -1.47
CA VAL A 90 3.67 7.56 -0.86
C VAL A 90 2.93 8.60 -0.01
N GLY A 91 1.80 9.10 -0.50
CA GLY A 91 0.93 10.01 0.23
C GLY A 91 0.27 9.33 1.42
N ALA A 92 -0.17 8.07 1.28
CA ALA A 92 -0.70 7.29 2.38
C ALA A 92 0.31 7.14 3.52
N ALA A 93 1.54 6.72 3.20
CA ALA A 93 2.61 6.56 4.18
C ALA A 93 2.94 7.89 4.89
N HIS A 94 2.99 9.01 4.16
CA HIS A 94 3.15 10.34 4.75
C HIS A 94 2.02 10.68 5.73
N LEU A 95 0.77 10.45 5.35
CA LEU A 95 -0.39 10.73 6.19
C LEU A 95 -0.38 9.89 7.48
N ILE A 96 0.03 8.63 7.41
CA ILE A 96 0.20 7.79 8.61
C ILE A 96 1.22 8.41 9.56
N LEU A 97 2.37 8.87 9.03
CA LEU A 97 3.43 9.46 9.86
C LEU A 97 3.01 10.78 10.51
N THR A 98 2.31 11.65 9.77
CA THR A 98 2.01 13.01 10.25
C THR A 98 0.70 13.09 11.02
N GLU A 99 -0.32 12.35 10.58
CA GLU A 99 -1.70 12.46 11.06
C GLU A 99 -2.22 11.22 11.78
N GLY A 100 -1.49 10.09 11.72
CA GLY A 100 -1.91 8.79 12.21
C GLY A 100 -2.31 8.74 13.70
N ASP A 101 -1.53 9.39 14.58
CA ASP A 101 -1.82 9.43 16.03
C ASP A 101 -2.98 10.38 16.35
N LYS A 102 -3.01 11.56 15.72
CA LYS A 102 -3.86 12.67 16.17
C LYS A 102 -5.19 12.73 15.43
N ASN A 103 -5.13 12.92 14.13
CA ASN A 103 -6.29 13.29 13.33
C ASN A 103 -6.98 12.05 12.76
N LEU A 104 -6.21 11.03 12.40
CA LEU A 104 -6.74 9.77 11.86
C LEU A 104 -7.08 8.76 12.97
N GLY A 105 -6.48 8.89 14.16
CA GLY A 105 -6.77 8.03 15.31
C GLY A 105 -6.50 6.54 15.03
N LEU A 106 -5.46 6.25 14.24
CA LEU A 106 -5.13 4.88 13.80
C LEU A 106 -4.72 3.97 14.95
N ILE A 107 -4.18 4.57 16.00
CA ILE A 107 -3.73 3.88 17.22
C ILE A 107 -4.05 4.73 18.45
N ASN A 108 -4.25 4.08 19.58
CA ASN A 108 -4.41 4.72 20.88
C ASN A 108 -3.70 3.92 21.99
N GLY A 109 -3.67 4.46 23.21
CA GLY A 109 -2.89 3.85 24.30
C GLY A 109 -1.39 4.06 24.09
N GLY A 110 -0.55 3.28 24.76
CA GLY A 110 0.90 3.40 24.62
C GLY A 110 1.52 4.73 25.14
N LEU A 111 2.84 4.75 25.26
CA LEU A 111 3.63 5.97 25.31
C LEU A 111 3.73 6.58 23.90
N LYS A 112 3.94 7.89 23.81
CA LYS A 112 4.09 8.60 22.52
C LYS A 112 5.17 7.98 21.64
N SER A 113 6.32 7.61 22.21
CA SER A 113 7.42 6.97 21.48
C SER A 113 7.08 5.57 20.97
N GLU A 114 6.25 4.83 21.69
CA GLU A 114 5.78 3.50 21.26
C GLU A 114 4.84 3.68 20.05
N ARG A 115 3.90 4.63 20.14
CA ARG A 115 2.99 4.98 19.04
C ARG A 115 3.72 5.48 17.80
N GLU A 116 4.70 6.37 17.95
CA GLU A 116 5.54 6.84 16.85
C GLU A 116 6.30 5.69 16.16
N GLY A 117 6.79 4.72 16.94
CA GLY A 117 7.41 3.50 16.39
C GLY A 117 6.44 2.68 15.55
N VAL A 118 5.22 2.44 16.06
CA VAL A 118 4.17 1.71 15.34
C VAL A 118 3.74 2.43 14.07
N LEU A 119 3.57 3.75 14.10
CA LEU A 119 3.21 4.51 12.89
C LEU A 119 4.31 4.47 11.82
N ARG A 120 5.59 4.49 12.21
CA ARG A 120 6.70 4.28 11.28
C ARG A 120 6.66 2.88 10.66
N GLU A 121 6.35 1.87 11.46
CA GLU A 121 6.18 0.51 10.96
C GLU A 121 5.01 0.41 9.98
N MET A 122 3.83 0.92 10.35
CA MET A 122 2.66 0.99 9.47
C MET A 122 2.96 1.70 8.15
N ALA A 123 3.60 2.88 8.19
CA ALA A 123 3.95 3.63 7.00
C ALA A 123 4.96 2.88 6.11
N SER A 124 5.90 2.14 6.72
CA SER A 124 6.86 1.32 5.96
C SER A 124 6.22 0.11 5.26
N ILE A 125 5.04 -0.33 5.69
CA ILE A 125 4.35 -1.51 5.12
C ILE A 125 3.73 -1.21 3.77
N ILE A 126 3.47 0.06 3.45
CA ILE A 126 2.87 0.49 2.20
C ILE A 126 4.01 0.81 1.23
N PRO A 127 4.47 -0.16 0.40
CA PRO A 127 5.54 0.12 -0.54
C PRO A 127 5.05 1.16 -1.55
N PRO A 128 5.90 2.11 -1.95
CA PRO A 128 5.64 2.98 -3.09
C PRO A 128 5.34 2.14 -4.34
N ASP A 129 4.39 2.58 -5.17
CA ASP A 129 3.99 1.91 -6.41
C ASP A 129 5.20 1.31 -7.16
N LEU A 130 5.23 -0.02 -7.21
CA LEU A 130 6.30 -0.79 -7.87
C LEU A 130 6.45 -0.37 -9.33
N ALA A 131 5.34 -0.01 -9.99
CA ALA A 131 5.34 0.47 -11.36
C ALA A 131 5.95 1.85 -11.47
N LEU A 132 5.71 2.72 -10.48
CA LEU A 132 6.30 4.05 -10.46
C LEU A 132 7.81 3.98 -10.24
N TYR A 133 8.34 3.11 -9.37
CA TYR A 133 9.80 2.90 -9.28
C TYR A 133 10.44 2.49 -10.62
N GLU A 134 9.78 1.62 -11.38
CA GLU A 134 10.25 1.20 -12.70
C GLU A 134 10.12 2.31 -13.74
N GLU A 135 9.07 3.13 -13.66
CA GLU A 135 8.97 4.37 -14.42
C GLU A 135 10.02 5.37 -14.00
N LEU A 136 10.34 5.56 -12.73
CA LEU A 136 11.37 6.53 -12.30
C LEU A 136 12.80 6.01 -12.55
N GLY A 137 12.92 4.82 -13.12
CA GLY A 137 14.11 4.29 -13.81
C GLY A 137 15.38 4.25 -12.97
N GLY A 138 15.27 4.23 -11.64
CA GLY A 138 16.42 4.50 -10.78
C GLY A 138 17.03 5.85 -11.13
N SER A 139 16.50 6.93 -10.56
CA SER A 139 16.95 8.33 -10.77
C SER A 139 16.83 8.92 -12.19
N ASN A 140 16.26 8.21 -13.17
CA ASN A 140 16.08 8.72 -14.55
C ASN A 140 14.63 8.52 -15.06
N PHE A 141 13.98 9.62 -15.44
CA PHE A 141 12.58 9.64 -15.86
C PHE A 141 12.41 9.40 -17.37
N PRO A 142 11.50 8.49 -17.80
CA PRO A 142 11.19 8.22 -19.18
C PRO A 142 10.28 9.30 -19.75
N ASP A 143 10.46 9.56 -21.03
CA ASP A 143 9.55 10.40 -21.80
C ASP A 143 8.17 9.73 -21.86
N GLY A 144 7.15 10.44 -21.37
CA GLY A 144 5.75 9.98 -21.38
C GLY A 144 5.20 9.49 -20.04
N ALA A 145 5.92 9.69 -18.92
CA ALA A 145 5.42 9.39 -17.58
C ALA A 145 4.01 9.96 -17.33
N LEU A 146 3.14 9.16 -16.69
CA LEU A 146 1.72 9.45 -16.49
C LEU A 146 1.46 10.77 -15.73
N TYR A 147 2.43 11.24 -14.94
CA TYR A 147 2.30 12.39 -14.05
C TYR A 147 3.46 13.39 -14.18
N LYS A 148 3.91 13.67 -15.41
CA LYS A 148 5.10 14.47 -15.69
C LYS A 148 5.18 15.81 -14.93
N ASP A 149 4.05 16.49 -14.76
CA ASP A 149 3.99 17.79 -14.08
C ASP A 149 4.02 17.69 -12.54
N HIS A 150 3.80 16.50 -11.98
CA HIS A 150 3.81 16.22 -10.54
C HIS A 150 5.09 15.53 -10.07
N ILE A 151 5.96 15.11 -11.01
CA ILE A 151 7.21 14.39 -10.72
C ILE A 151 8.06 15.11 -9.68
N GLY A 152 8.24 16.43 -9.78
CA GLY A 152 9.09 17.17 -8.84
C GLY A 152 8.64 17.02 -7.39
N LEU A 153 7.36 17.28 -7.12
CA LEU A 153 6.78 17.16 -5.78
C LEU A 153 6.73 15.69 -5.30
N PHE A 154 6.50 14.75 -6.22
CA PHE A 154 6.56 13.33 -5.90
C PHE A 154 7.95 12.89 -5.42
N ILE A 155 9.02 13.30 -6.14
CA ILE A 155 10.40 13.03 -5.72
C ILE A 155 10.67 13.62 -4.33
N GLU A 156 10.27 14.87 -4.09
CA GLU A 156 10.47 15.51 -2.79
C GLU A 156 9.80 14.72 -1.66
N LYS A 157 8.58 14.23 -1.88
CA LYS A 157 7.88 13.37 -0.91
C LYS A 157 8.58 12.02 -0.73
N VAL A 158 9.06 11.38 -1.80
CA VAL A 158 9.84 10.13 -1.71
C VAL A 158 11.12 10.33 -0.91
N GLU A 159 11.89 11.38 -1.19
CA GLU A 159 13.13 11.69 -0.47
C GLU A 159 12.88 11.97 1.01
N GLN A 160 11.80 12.68 1.33
CA GLN A 160 11.39 12.91 2.71
C GLN A 160 11.02 11.60 3.40
N LEU A 161 10.23 10.75 2.75
CA LEU A 161 9.79 9.47 3.33
C LEU A 161 10.95 8.50 3.55
N ARG A 162 11.93 8.46 2.62
CA ARG A 162 13.17 7.68 2.76
C ARG A 162 13.97 8.08 4.00
N ARG A 163 13.93 9.36 4.40
CA ARG A 163 14.56 9.85 5.63
C ARG A 163 13.73 9.50 6.85
N ASP A 164 12.41 9.71 6.78
CA ASP A 164 11.52 9.48 7.92
C ASP A 164 11.39 8.00 8.30
N LEU A 165 11.51 7.09 7.32
CA LEU A 165 11.49 5.65 7.58
C LEU A 165 12.88 5.08 7.92
N SER A 166 13.94 5.85 7.75
CA SER A 166 15.29 5.37 8.10
C SER A 166 15.46 5.24 9.61
N LYS A 167 16.19 4.19 10.00
CA LYS A 167 16.65 3.99 11.38
C LYS A 167 18.02 4.64 11.64
N THR A 168 18.64 5.21 10.62
CA THR A 168 19.94 5.88 10.67
C THR A 168 19.81 7.33 10.19
N ASP A 169 20.89 8.10 10.27
CA ASP A 169 20.93 9.47 9.73
C ASP A 169 21.01 9.49 8.19
N GLU A 170 21.14 8.33 7.55
CA GLU A 170 21.18 8.18 6.09
C GLU A 170 19.79 7.77 5.57
N PRO A 171 19.29 8.36 4.47
CA PRO A 171 18.04 7.91 3.85
C PRO A 171 18.14 6.44 3.42
N LEU A 172 17.03 5.71 3.49
CA LEU A 172 16.92 4.37 2.89
C LEU A 172 17.38 4.41 1.43
N SER A 173 18.03 3.36 0.91
CA SER A 173 18.29 3.26 -0.53
C SER A 173 16.96 3.24 -1.30
N ILE A 174 16.97 3.63 -2.58
CA ILE A 174 15.75 3.55 -3.39
C ILE A 174 15.30 2.10 -3.49
N GLU A 175 16.26 1.18 -3.61
CA GLU A 175 16.02 -0.25 -3.57
C GLU A 175 15.27 -0.59 -2.30
N ASP A 176 15.83 -0.34 -1.11
CA ASP A 176 15.25 -0.69 0.21
C ASP A 176 13.86 -0.06 0.44
N PHE A 177 13.59 1.07 -0.18
CA PHE A 177 12.35 1.81 -0.06
C PHE A 177 11.26 1.30 -1.00
N ALA A 178 11.62 0.94 -2.24
CA ALA A 178 10.67 0.66 -3.31
C ALA A 178 10.23 -0.80 -3.44
N LEU A 179 11.01 -1.76 -2.92
CA LEU A 179 10.61 -3.18 -2.98
C LEU A 179 10.05 -3.66 -1.63
N PRO A 180 9.13 -4.63 -1.63
CA PRO A 180 8.65 -5.25 -0.40
C PRO A 180 9.70 -6.23 0.16
N TYR A 181 10.54 -5.78 1.09
CA TYR A 181 11.59 -6.59 1.73
C TYR A 181 11.13 -7.33 2.98
N THR A 182 10.09 -6.82 3.64
CA THR A 182 9.54 -7.44 4.85
C THR A 182 8.35 -8.33 4.51
N LEU A 183 8.08 -9.32 5.36
CA LEU A 183 6.90 -10.16 5.20
C LEU A 183 5.60 -9.34 5.33
N ASN A 184 5.57 -8.33 6.21
CA ASN A 184 4.43 -7.42 6.32
C ASN A 184 4.15 -6.71 4.98
N GLN A 185 5.17 -6.13 4.33
CA GLN A 185 5.03 -5.48 3.02
C GLN A 185 4.55 -6.45 1.95
N GLN A 186 5.13 -7.66 1.89
CA GLN A 186 4.77 -8.66 0.90
C GLN A 186 3.33 -9.15 1.07
N ILE A 187 2.87 -9.35 2.31
CA ILE A 187 1.50 -9.75 2.63
C ILE A 187 0.51 -8.66 2.24
N THR A 188 0.78 -7.40 2.60
CA THR A 188 -0.09 -6.27 2.25
C THR A 188 -0.18 -6.08 0.75
N LEU A 189 0.95 -6.09 0.04
CA LEU A 189 0.98 -5.98 -1.41
C LEU A 189 0.25 -7.15 -2.07
N TYR A 190 0.47 -8.39 -1.61
CA TYR A 190 -0.25 -9.55 -2.14
C TYR A 190 -1.75 -9.42 -1.91
N ALA A 191 -2.18 -8.96 -0.74
CA ALA A 191 -3.59 -8.78 -0.42
C ALA A 191 -4.24 -7.74 -1.34
N ASP A 192 -3.60 -6.60 -1.56
CA ASP A 192 -4.08 -5.58 -2.49
C ASP A 192 -4.15 -6.12 -3.93
N LEU A 193 -3.06 -6.71 -4.40
CA LEU A 193 -2.99 -7.27 -5.75
C LEU A 193 -4.09 -8.32 -5.93
N THR A 194 -4.27 -9.23 -4.99
CA THR A 194 -5.23 -10.34 -5.14
C THR A 194 -6.66 -10.00 -4.79
N ASN A 195 -6.93 -8.82 -4.23
CA ASN A 195 -8.28 -8.36 -3.93
C ASN A 195 -9.04 -8.05 -5.23
N LEU A 196 -9.93 -8.95 -5.63
CA LEU A 196 -10.88 -8.73 -6.70
C LEU A 196 -12.31 -8.72 -6.14
N ASN A 197 -12.82 -7.52 -5.90
CA ASN A 197 -14.17 -7.29 -5.34
C ASN A 197 -14.39 -7.97 -3.97
N GLY A 198 -13.38 -7.92 -3.11
CA GLY A 198 -13.44 -8.48 -1.76
C GLY A 198 -13.03 -9.95 -1.65
N GLU A 199 -12.76 -10.61 -2.78
CA GLU A 199 -12.28 -11.99 -2.82
C GLU A 199 -10.78 -12.01 -3.15
N SER A 200 -9.99 -12.79 -2.40
CA SER A 200 -8.59 -13.06 -2.74
C SER A 200 -8.53 -14.15 -3.81
N ILE A 201 -7.97 -13.81 -4.97
CA ILE A 201 -7.74 -14.74 -6.08
C ILE A 201 -6.25 -15.10 -6.19
N PRO A 202 -5.88 -16.26 -6.78
CA PRO A 202 -4.48 -16.60 -7.01
C PRO A 202 -3.74 -15.55 -7.84
N ILE A 203 -2.44 -15.35 -7.57
CA ILE A 203 -1.68 -14.26 -8.20
C ILE A 203 -1.60 -14.40 -9.72
N GLU A 204 -1.55 -15.62 -10.24
CA GLU A 204 -1.56 -15.89 -11.68
C GLU A 204 -2.87 -15.45 -12.34
N GLN A 205 -4.01 -15.67 -11.66
CA GLN A 205 -5.32 -15.23 -12.15
C GLN A 205 -5.40 -13.70 -12.17
N ARG A 206 -4.86 -13.04 -11.14
CA ARG A 206 -4.80 -11.58 -11.10
C ARG A 206 -3.95 -11.01 -12.23
N LEU A 207 -2.77 -11.58 -12.49
CA LEU A 207 -1.91 -11.12 -13.56
C LEU A 207 -2.56 -11.23 -14.93
N ALA A 208 -3.30 -12.32 -15.18
CA ALA A 208 -4.08 -12.47 -16.40
C ALA A 208 -5.18 -11.39 -16.53
N GLU A 209 -5.86 -11.06 -15.42
CA GLU A 209 -6.86 -9.98 -15.39
C GLU A 209 -6.23 -8.62 -15.67
N PHE A 210 -5.07 -8.29 -15.07
CA PHE A 210 -4.37 -7.04 -15.35
C PHE A 210 -3.94 -6.92 -16.81
N GLU A 211 -3.35 -7.99 -17.37
CA GLU A 211 -2.97 -8.01 -18.77
C GLU A 211 -4.17 -7.75 -19.67
N GLN A 212 -5.32 -8.37 -19.38
CA GLN A 212 -6.56 -8.14 -20.14
C GLN A 212 -7.09 -6.71 -19.96
N ARG A 213 -7.16 -6.21 -18.72
CA ARG A 213 -7.73 -4.91 -18.36
C ARG A 213 -7.04 -3.75 -19.09
N TYR A 214 -5.71 -3.77 -19.14
CA TYR A 214 -4.91 -2.66 -19.68
C TYR A 214 -4.51 -2.83 -21.15
N SER A 215 -4.55 -4.05 -21.70
CA SER A 215 -4.09 -4.32 -23.07
C SER A 215 -5.21 -4.38 -24.11
N ASP A 216 -6.47 -4.50 -23.71
CA ASP A 216 -7.62 -4.50 -24.63
C ASP A 216 -8.00 -3.07 -25.03
N PRO A 217 -7.87 -2.64 -26.30
CA PRO A 217 -8.27 -1.30 -26.75
C PRO A 217 -9.76 -0.98 -26.59
N GLN A 218 -10.61 -1.98 -26.33
CA GLN A 218 -12.04 -1.80 -26.04
C GLN A 218 -12.34 -1.66 -24.54
N SER A 219 -11.35 -1.93 -23.67
CA SER A 219 -11.48 -1.73 -22.23
C SER A 219 -11.54 -0.25 -21.91
N LYS A 220 -12.45 0.14 -20.99
CA LYS A 220 -12.48 1.51 -20.44
C LYS A 220 -11.22 1.87 -19.65
N TYR A 221 -10.39 0.86 -19.31
CA TYR A 221 -9.12 1.01 -18.61
C TYR A 221 -7.91 0.86 -19.54
N TYR A 222 -8.11 0.77 -20.86
CA TYR A 222 -7.00 0.65 -21.81
C TYR A 222 -5.99 1.78 -21.62
N ASN A 223 -4.73 1.41 -21.41
CA ASN A 223 -3.63 2.36 -21.33
C ASN A 223 -2.34 1.67 -21.82
N PRO A 224 -1.77 2.09 -22.97
CA PRO A 224 -0.59 1.44 -23.55
C PRO A 224 0.66 1.56 -22.66
N ILE A 225 0.75 2.60 -21.84
CA ILE A 225 1.84 2.77 -20.88
C ILE A 225 1.68 1.75 -19.75
N LEU A 226 0.50 1.68 -19.11
CA LEU A 226 0.23 0.68 -18.06
C LEU A 226 0.33 -0.78 -18.58
N SER A 227 -0.07 -1.04 -19.83
CA SER A 227 0.14 -2.33 -20.49
C SER A 227 1.63 -2.66 -20.69
N GLY A 228 2.48 -1.64 -20.90
CA GLY A 228 3.93 -1.78 -20.89
C GLY A 228 4.45 -2.11 -19.49
N LEU A 229 4.06 -1.31 -18.48
CA LEU A 229 4.51 -1.46 -17.09
C LEU A 229 4.14 -2.81 -16.49
N THR A 230 2.91 -3.28 -16.72
CA THR A 230 2.46 -4.59 -16.23
C THR A 230 3.40 -5.72 -16.66
N LYS A 231 4.00 -5.65 -17.84
CA LYS A 231 4.99 -6.64 -18.30
C LYS A 231 6.32 -6.53 -17.56
N VAL A 232 6.73 -5.33 -17.16
CA VAL A 232 7.99 -5.07 -16.44
C VAL A 232 7.86 -5.47 -14.98
N ILE A 233 6.75 -5.14 -14.31
CA ILE A 233 6.52 -5.49 -12.89
C ILE A 233 6.14 -6.96 -12.69
N LYS A 234 5.62 -7.65 -13.72
CA LYS A 234 5.09 -9.03 -13.61
C LYS A 234 6.05 -10.01 -12.91
N PRO A 235 7.36 -10.08 -13.22
CA PRO A 235 8.27 -10.98 -12.52
C PRO A 235 8.34 -10.70 -11.01
N ARG A 236 8.28 -9.42 -10.59
CA ARG A 236 8.30 -9.04 -9.17
C ARG A 236 7.00 -9.43 -8.48
N ILE A 237 5.85 -9.18 -9.11
CA ILE A 237 4.55 -9.61 -8.61
C ILE A 237 4.52 -11.14 -8.41
N LEU A 238 5.06 -11.90 -9.36
CA LEU A 238 5.15 -13.36 -9.24
C LEU A 238 6.05 -13.79 -8.08
N VAL A 239 7.18 -13.13 -7.86
CA VAL A 239 8.06 -13.44 -6.72
C VAL A 239 7.35 -13.21 -5.40
N VAL A 240 6.69 -12.06 -5.23
CA VAL A 240 5.91 -11.73 -4.02
C VAL A 240 4.79 -12.75 -3.84
N GLY A 241 3.99 -12.98 -4.88
CA GLY A 241 2.85 -13.88 -4.81
C GLY A 241 3.23 -15.33 -4.53
N ASN A 242 4.24 -15.86 -5.21
CA ASN A 242 4.72 -17.22 -4.95
C ASN A 242 5.29 -17.36 -3.52
N THR A 243 5.94 -16.31 -2.99
CA THR A 243 6.46 -16.32 -1.63
C THR A 243 5.32 -16.40 -0.62
N VAL A 244 4.31 -15.52 -0.73
CA VAL A 244 3.16 -15.50 0.18
C VAL A 244 2.33 -16.78 0.06
N GLU A 245 2.01 -17.22 -1.17
CA GLU A 245 1.27 -18.47 -1.41
C GLU A 245 2.01 -19.72 -0.90
N SER A 246 3.34 -19.74 -0.96
CA SER A 246 4.14 -20.84 -0.41
C SER A 246 4.08 -20.89 1.11
N LEU A 247 4.02 -19.74 1.79
CA LEU A 247 3.91 -19.65 3.25
C LEU A 247 2.50 -20.00 3.76
N MET A 248 1.49 -19.93 2.89
CA MET A 248 0.12 -20.34 3.20
C MET A 248 -0.13 -21.84 2.98
N LYS A 249 0.82 -22.61 2.44
CA LYS A 249 0.69 -24.05 2.18
C LYS A 249 1.21 -24.87 3.36
#